data_AF-A0A9R1UTU8-F1
#
_entry.id   AF-A0A9R1UTU8-F1
#
_cell.length_a   1.000
_cell.length_b   1.000
_cell.length_c   1.000
_cell.angle_alpha   90.00
_cell.angle_beta   90.00
_cell.angle_gamma   90.00
#
_symmetry.space_group_name_H-M   'P 1'
#
loop_
_entity.id
_entity.type
_entity.pdbx_description
1 polymer ?
#
loop_
_entity_poly.entity_id
_entity_poly.type
_entity_poly.pdbx_seq_one_letter_code
_entity_poly.pdbx_strand_id
1 'polypeptide(L)'
;MSPTEVVVSPPFVFLTSAKSELRPEIQVAAQNCWVKKGGAFTGEVSAEMLANLGVPWVILGHSERRALLNETNEFVGDKVAYALSQGLKVIACVGETLEQREAGTTMEVVAAQTKAIAEEKKAQAERDKMLQMQVLHSSFQLLV
;
A
#
# COMPACT_ATOMS: atom_id res chain seq x y z
N MET A 1 -13.54 23.05 -4.30
CA MET A 1 -12.61 21.93 -4.04
C MET A 1 -11.83 21.66 -5.32
N SER A 2 -10.51 21.50 -5.22
CA SER A 2 -9.68 20.96 -6.31
C SER A 2 -10.17 19.54 -6.65
N PRO A 3 -10.23 19.14 -7.94
CA PRO A 3 -10.57 17.77 -8.33
C PRO A 3 -9.47 16.74 -7.98
N THR A 4 -8.30 17.19 -7.56
CA THR A 4 -7.12 16.35 -7.29
C THR A 4 -6.89 16.18 -5.80
N GLU A 5 -6.82 14.93 -5.33
CA GLU A 5 -6.35 14.52 -4.00
C GLU A 5 -4.83 14.42 -4.02
N VAL A 6 -4.14 15.06 -3.06
CA VAL A 6 -2.68 15.05 -2.93
C VAL A 6 -2.31 14.28 -1.67
N VAL A 7 -1.40 13.32 -1.80
CA VAL A 7 -0.94 12.46 -0.71
C VAL A 7 0.59 12.43 -0.70
N VAL A 8 1.20 12.52 0.48
CA VAL A 8 2.66 12.36 0.67
C VAL A 8 2.94 11.23 1.64
N SER A 9 4.02 10.47 1.43
CA SER A 9 4.30 9.29 2.26
C SER A 9 5.69 9.36 2.92
N PRO A 10 5.82 10.11 4.03
CA PRO A 10 7.08 10.18 4.74
C PRO A 10 7.38 8.87 5.51
N PRO A 11 8.64 8.65 5.92
CA PRO A 11 8.98 7.58 6.86
C PRO A 11 8.15 7.65 8.15
N PHE A 12 7.88 6.50 8.78
CA PHE A 12 7.01 6.41 9.96
C PHE A 12 7.30 7.42 11.07
N VAL A 13 8.59 7.68 11.34
CA VAL A 13 9.06 8.61 12.38
C VAL A 13 8.67 10.06 12.13
N PHE A 14 8.25 10.41 10.91
CA PHE A 14 7.85 11.76 10.51
C PHE A 14 6.35 11.89 10.20
N LEU A 15 5.56 10.82 10.32
CA LEU A 15 4.12 10.85 9.98
C LEU A 15 3.35 11.95 10.73
N THR A 16 3.59 12.08 12.03
CA THR A 16 2.90 13.07 12.89
C THR A 16 3.36 14.50 12.59
N SER A 17 4.66 14.72 12.42
CA SER A 17 5.22 16.03 12.06
C SER A 17 4.68 16.49 10.71
N ALA A 18 4.77 15.64 9.68
CA ALA A 18 4.25 15.95 8.35
C ALA A 18 2.76 16.28 8.40
N LYS A 19 1.96 15.47 9.10
CA LYS A 19 0.53 15.74 9.26
C LYS A 19 0.24 17.09 9.94
N SER A 20 1.06 17.50 10.91
CA SER A 20 0.87 18.78 11.62
C SER A 20 1.33 20.01 10.84
N GLU A 21 2.31 19.86 9.94
CA GLU A 21 2.94 20.96 9.21
C GLU A 21 2.33 21.20 7.83
N LEU A 22 1.75 20.16 7.23
CA LEU A 22 1.15 20.24 5.90
C LEU A 22 -0.18 20.96 5.92
N ARG A 23 -0.53 21.54 4.77
CA ARG A 23 -1.85 22.15 4.57
C ARG A 23 -2.94 21.08 4.65
N PRO A 24 -4.15 21.39 5.16
CA PRO A 24 -5.22 20.40 5.33
C PRO A 24 -5.65 19.66 4.06
N GLU A 25 -5.40 20.24 2.87
CA GLU A 25 -5.72 19.61 1.59
C GLU A 25 -4.73 18.50 1.18
N ILE A 26 -3.56 18.43 1.84
CA ILE A 26 -2.53 17.41 1.60
C ILE A 26 -2.68 16.33 2.67
N GLN A 27 -2.96 15.11 2.24
CA GLN A 27 -3.07 13.97 3.14
C GLN A 27 -1.73 13.26 3.31
N VAL A 28 -1.59 12.51 4.40
CA VAL A 28 -0.41 11.72 4.71
C VAL A 28 -0.72 10.23 4.52
N ALA A 29 0.20 9.50 3.92
CA ALA A 29 0.19 8.05 3.81
C ALA A 29 1.34 7.40 4.56
N ALA A 30 1.13 6.23 5.13
CA ALA A 30 2.22 5.38 5.57
C ALA A 30 2.82 4.58 4.41
N GLN A 31 4.10 4.23 4.51
CA GLN A 31 4.83 3.48 3.48
C GLN A 31 4.61 1.95 3.56
N ASN A 32 4.04 1.46 4.67
CA ASN A 32 3.73 0.06 4.91
C ASN A 32 2.80 -0.07 6.14
N CYS A 33 2.18 -1.24 6.34
CA CYS A 33 1.64 -1.65 7.64
C CYS A 33 1.68 -3.18 7.78
N TRP A 34 1.48 -3.65 9.01
CA TRP A 34 1.43 -5.07 9.32
C TRP A 34 0.17 -5.75 8.76
N VAL A 35 0.28 -7.06 8.53
CA VAL A 35 -0.69 -7.88 7.79
C VAL A 35 -1.94 -8.27 8.58
N LYS A 36 -1.92 -8.20 9.91
CA LYS A 36 -3.03 -8.69 10.74
C LYS A 36 -3.11 -8.04 12.11
N LYS A 37 -4.16 -8.38 12.86
CA LYS A 37 -4.41 -7.87 14.20
C LYS A 37 -3.35 -8.35 15.19
N GLY A 38 -2.57 -7.39 15.71
CA GLY A 38 -1.67 -7.58 16.84
C GLY A 38 -0.69 -8.76 16.71
N GLY A 39 -0.13 -9.14 17.85
CA GLY A 39 0.86 -10.22 17.97
C GLY A 39 2.27 -9.72 18.31
N ALA A 40 3.18 -10.66 18.53
CA ALA A 40 4.56 -10.38 18.91
C ALA A 40 5.44 -10.04 17.70
N PHE A 41 5.18 -8.88 17.10
CA PHE A 41 5.89 -8.36 15.92
C PHE A 41 6.62 -7.05 16.27
N THR A 42 7.64 -7.15 17.11
CA THR A 42 8.42 -5.99 17.56
C THR A 42 8.97 -5.20 16.37
N GLY A 43 8.67 -3.91 16.32
CA GLY A 43 9.13 -2.99 15.27
C GLY A 43 8.13 -2.78 14.12
N GLU A 44 7.06 -3.57 14.05
CA GLU A 44 6.02 -3.40 13.03
C GLU A 44 4.98 -2.34 13.43
N VAL A 45 4.42 -1.67 12.42
CA VAL A 45 3.34 -0.67 12.58
C VAL A 45 2.02 -1.28 12.14
N SER A 46 1.03 -1.32 13.04
CA SER A 46 -0.28 -1.91 12.74
C SER A 46 -1.19 -0.94 11.99
N ALA A 47 -2.17 -1.46 11.24
CA ALA A 47 -3.14 -0.63 10.53
C ALA A 47 -3.99 0.23 11.50
N GLU A 48 -4.29 -0.29 12.69
CA GLU A 48 -5.01 0.42 13.75
C GLU A 48 -4.20 1.58 14.32
N MET A 49 -2.87 1.45 14.43
CA MET A 49 -2.00 2.56 14.85
C MET A 49 -2.11 3.72 13.85
N LEU A 50 -2.09 3.42 12.55
CA LEU A 50 -2.25 4.43 11.50
C LEU A 50 -3.64 5.08 11.53
N ALA A 51 -4.69 4.27 11.68
CA ALA A 51 -6.06 4.76 11.81
C ALA A 51 -6.22 5.67 13.04
N ASN A 52 -5.64 5.29 14.18
CA ASN A 52 -5.67 6.07 15.42
C ASN A 52 -4.91 7.41 15.28
N LEU A 53 -3.79 7.43 14.56
CA LEU A 53 -3.07 8.65 14.21
C LEU A 53 -3.81 9.50 13.15
N GLY A 54 -4.91 8.99 12.58
CA GLY A 54 -5.64 9.60 11.49
C GLY A 54 -4.79 9.78 10.24
N VAL A 55 -3.97 8.78 9.92
CA VAL A 55 -3.21 8.63 8.66
C VAL A 55 -4.06 7.74 7.75
N PRO A 56 -4.85 8.31 6.82
CA PRO A 56 -5.92 7.57 6.13
C PRO A 56 -5.42 6.67 5.00
N TRP A 57 -4.19 6.85 4.51
CA TRP A 57 -3.65 6.11 3.38
C TRP A 57 -2.46 5.23 3.78
N VAL A 58 -2.27 4.11 3.08
CA VAL A 58 -1.07 3.28 3.18
C VAL A 58 -0.66 2.72 1.82
N ILE A 59 0.64 2.74 1.54
CA ILE A 59 1.25 2.09 0.37
C ILE A 59 1.56 0.64 0.73
N LEU A 60 1.16 -0.31 -0.12
CA LEU A 60 1.37 -1.74 0.09
C LEU A 60 1.84 -2.44 -1.18
N GLY A 61 2.78 -3.37 -1.04
CA GLY A 61 3.32 -4.13 -2.18
C GLY A 61 4.29 -3.35 -3.05
N HIS A 62 4.96 -2.32 -2.52
CA HIS A 62 6.00 -1.58 -3.24
C HIS A 62 7.10 -2.53 -3.74
N SER A 63 7.68 -2.24 -4.91
CA SER A 63 8.66 -3.11 -5.58
C SER A 63 9.86 -3.44 -4.68
N GLU A 64 10.36 -2.45 -3.92
CA GLU A 64 11.44 -2.63 -2.94
C GLU A 64 11.10 -3.65 -1.87
N ARG A 65 9.87 -3.65 -1.35
CA ARG A 65 9.45 -4.62 -0.32
C ARG A 65 9.29 -6.02 -0.90
N ARG A 66 8.80 -6.13 -2.14
CA ARG A 66 8.70 -7.41 -2.84
C ARG A 66 10.08 -8.00 -3.14
N ALA A 67 11.01 -7.18 -3.63
CA ALA A 67 12.34 -7.62 -4.06
C ALA A 67 13.33 -7.82 -2.90
N LEU A 68 13.31 -6.94 -1.91
CA LEU A 68 14.30 -6.91 -0.82
C LEU A 68 13.81 -7.57 0.47
N LEU A 69 12.49 -7.57 0.70
CA LEU A 69 11.87 -8.12 1.91
C LEU A 69 10.97 -9.33 1.62
N ASN A 70 11.00 -9.82 0.37
CA ASN A 70 10.33 -11.03 -0.08
C ASN A 70 8.82 -11.04 0.18
N GLU A 71 8.15 -9.89 0.09
CA GLU A 71 6.69 -9.82 0.21
C GLU A 71 6.00 -10.47 -1.00
N THR A 72 5.38 -11.63 -0.78
CA THR A 72 4.70 -12.39 -1.84
C THR A 72 3.37 -11.77 -2.24
N ASN A 73 2.78 -12.24 -3.34
CA ASN A 73 1.48 -11.75 -3.82
C ASN A 73 0.38 -11.98 -2.78
N GLU A 74 0.39 -13.15 -2.15
CA GLU A 74 -0.56 -13.57 -1.12
C GLU A 74 -0.39 -12.70 0.12
N PHE A 75 0.84 -12.51 0.58
CA PHE A 75 1.13 -11.67 1.74
C PHE A 75 0.71 -10.21 1.53
N VAL A 76 0.92 -9.65 0.34
CA VAL A 76 0.42 -8.32 -0.01
C VAL A 76 -1.11 -8.31 -0.09
N GLY A 77 -1.73 -9.34 -0.66
CA GLY A 77 -3.19 -9.50 -0.68
C GLY A 77 -3.79 -9.44 0.72
N ASP A 78 -3.24 -10.20 1.66
CA ASP A 78 -3.63 -10.21 3.07
C ASP A 78 -3.48 -8.82 3.70
N LYS A 79 -2.35 -8.14 3.45
CA LYS A 79 -2.10 -6.78 3.97
C LYS A 79 -3.14 -5.79 3.46
N VAL A 80 -3.43 -5.84 2.15
CA VAL A 80 -4.42 -4.96 1.53
C VAL A 80 -5.79 -5.21 2.14
N ALA A 81 -6.22 -6.47 2.23
CA ALA A 81 -7.50 -6.82 2.83
C ALA A 81 -7.59 -6.38 4.29
N TYR A 82 -6.51 -6.58 5.07
CA TYR A 82 -6.46 -6.17 6.46
C TYR A 82 -6.52 -4.65 6.62
N ALA A 83 -5.69 -3.89 5.91
CA ALA A 83 -5.69 -2.42 5.97
C ALA A 83 -7.07 -1.84 5.61
N LEU A 84 -7.69 -2.35 4.55
CA LEU A 84 -9.06 -1.99 4.16
C LEU A 84 -10.08 -2.37 5.26
N SER A 85 -9.93 -3.52 5.91
CA SER A 85 -10.81 -3.93 7.02
C SER A 85 -10.75 -2.97 8.22
N GLN A 86 -9.60 -2.30 8.42
CA GLN A 86 -9.39 -1.30 9.48
C GLN A 86 -9.77 0.13 9.05
N GLY A 87 -10.37 0.30 7.86
CA GLY A 87 -10.84 1.60 7.38
C GLY A 87 -9.76 2.48 6.74
N LEU A 88 -8.56 1.94 6.50
CA LEU A 88 -7.55 2.63 5.71
C LEU A 88 -7.91 2.59 4.23
N LYS A 89 -7.52 3.63 3.51
CA LYS A 89 -7.41 3.62 2.05
C LYS A 89 -6.05 3.05 1.66
N VAL A 90 -5.99 2.33 0.54
CA VAL A 90 -4.78 1.61 0.14
C VAL A 90 -4.32 2.03 -1.25
N ILE A 91 -3.03 2.32 -1.38
CA ILE A 91 -2.31 2.42 -2.64
C ILE A 91 -1.58 1.08 -2.83
N ALA A 92 -2.16 0.17 -3.59
CA ALA A 92 -1.57 -1.13 -3.86
C ALA A 92 -0.66 -1.06 -5.08
N CYS A 93 0.62 -1.35 -4.88
CA CYS A 93 1.61 -1.36 -5.92
C CYS A 93 1.69 -2.73 -6.59
N VAL A 94 1.65 -2.69 -7.92
CA VAL A 94 1.85 -3.84 -8.81
C VAL A 94 2.80 -3.42 -9.92
N GLY A 95 3.52 -4.37 -10.50
CA GLY A 95 4.54 -4.08 -11.48
C GLY A 95 5.49 -5.23 -11.69
N GLU A 96 6.12 -5.22 -12.85
CA GLU A 96 7.13 -6.16 -13.27
C GLU A 96 8.55 -5.67 -12.97
N THR A 97 9.50 -6.59 -12.89
CA THR A 97 10.93 -6.25 -12.92
C THR A 97 11.39 -5.94 -14.35
N LEU A 98 12.59 -5.37 -14.50
CA LEU A 98 13.16 -5.11 -15.81
C LEU A 98 13.28 -6.40 -16.65
N GLU A 99 13.72 -7.49 -16.02
CA GLU A 99 13.88 -8.79 -16.68
C GLU A 99 12.53 -9.36 -17.12
N GLN A 100 11.50 -9.23 -16.29
CA GLN A 100 10.14 -9.66 -16.63
C GLN A 100 9.56 -8.85 -17.79
N ARG A 101 9.86 -7.55 -17.85
CA ARG A 101 9.49 -6.67 -18.95
C ARG A 101 10.18 -7.07 -20.25
N GLU A 102 11.50 -7.28 -20.21
CA GLU A 102 12.29 -7.72 -21.36
C GLU A 102 11.88 -9.10 -21.85
N ALA A 103 11.41 -9.97 -20.95
CA ALA A 103 10.83 -11.27 -21.27
C ALA A 103 9.39 -11.20 -21.81
N GLY A 104 8.75 -10.02 -21.86
CA GLY A 104 7.38 -9.85 -22.33
C GLY A 104 6.30 -10.37 -21.36
N THR A 105 6.65 -10.61 -20.10
CA THR A 105 5.77 -11.22 -19.08
C THR A 105 5.02 -10.20 -18.21
N THR A 106 5.09 -8.90 -18.53
CA THR A 106 4.47 -7.81 -17.74
C THR A 106 3.02 -8.09 -17.38
N MET A 107 2.20 -8.48 -18.36
CA MET A 107 0.77 -8.70 -18.14
C MET A 107 0.50 -9.90 -17.22
N GLU A 108 1.30 -10.96 -17.32
CA GLU A 108 1.18 -12.14 -16.46
C GLU A 108 1.50 -11.79 -15.01
N VAL A 109 2.57 -11.03 -14.79
CA VAL A 109 3.00 -10.56 -13.46
C VAL A 109 1.96 -9.65 -12.83
N VAL A 110 1.50 -8.62 -13.54
CA VAL A 110 0.50 -7.68 -13.03
C VAL A 110 -0.85 -8.37 -12.79
N ALA A 111 -1.24 -9.32 -13.66
CA ALA A 111 -2.46 -10.10 -13.47
C ALA A 111 -2.38 -10.98 -12.20
N ALA A 112 -1.25 -11.66 -11.98
CA ALA A 112 -1.05 -12.47 -10.78
C ALA A 112 -1.10 -11.64 -9.49
N GLN A 113 -0.42 -10.49 -9.47
CA GLN A 113 -0.42 -9.59 -8.32
C GLN A 113 -1.81 -9.00 -8.05
N THR A 114 -2.51 -8.55 -9.09
CA THR A 114 -3.86 -7.97 -8.97
C THR A 114 -4.89 -9.02 -8.57
N LYS A 115 -4.74 -10.26 -9.06
CA LYS A 115 -5.60 -11.39 -8.69
C LYS A 115 -5.52 -11.69 -7.20
N ALA A 116 -4.32 -11.79 -6.63
CA ALA A 116 -4.14 -12.03 -5.19
C ALA A 116 -4.81 -10.94 -4.34
N ILE A 117 -4.68 -9.67 -4.74
CA ILE A 117 -5.37 -8.55 -4.07
C ILE A 117 -6.91 -8.66 -4.19
N ALA A 118 -7.41 -9.11 -5.33
CA ALA A 118 -8.84 -9.20 -5.59
C ALA A 118 -9.52 -10.40 -4.91
N GLU A 119 -8.81 -11.51 -4.72
CA GLU A 119 -9.34 -12.72 -4.07
C GLU A 119 -9.64 -12.46 -2.60
N GLU A 120 -8.73 -11.82 -1.86
CA GLU A 120 -8.95 -11.48 -0.46
C GLU A 120 -10.08 -10.45 -0.26
N LYS A 121 -10.28 -9.55 -1.23
CA LYS A 121 -11.42 -8.61 -1.21
C LYS A 121 -12.79 -9.29 -1.31
N LYS A 122 -12.89 -10.44 -1.97
CA LYS A 122 -14.17 -11.16 -2.05
C LYS A 122 -14.58 -11.76 -0.71
N ALA A 123 -13.62 -12.00 0.19
CA ALA A 123 -13.88 -12.44 1.55
C ALA A 123 -14.39 -11.30 2.46
N GLN A 124 -13.97 -10.06 2.22
CA GLN A 124 -14.47 -8.85 2.91
C GLN A 124 -15.47 -8.07 2.03
N ALA A 125 -16.74 -8.46 2.07
CA ALA A 125 -17.81 -7.79 1.32
C ALA A 125 -18.12 -6.37 1.83
N GLU A 126 -17.43 -5.33 1.34
CA GLU A 126 -17.84 -3.92 1.50
C GLU A 126 -17.42 -3.07 0.28
N ARG A 127 -18.36 -2.29 -0.26
CA ARG A 127 -18.24 -1.57 -1.55
C ARG A 127 -17.68 -0.14 -1.48
N ASP A 128 -17.40 0.40 -0.30
CA ASP A 128 -17.04 1.82 -0.14
C ASP A 128 -15.58 2.05 0.31
N LYS A 129 -14.68 1.12 -0.02
CA LYS A 129 -13.27 1.18 0.38
C LYS A 129 -12.36 1.55 -0.80
N MET A 130 -11.71 2.70 -0.68
CA MET A 130 -10.89 3.30 -1.75
C MET A 130 -9.57 2.52 -1.89
N LEU A 131 -9.49 1.68 -2.93
CA LEU A 131 -8.26 1.06 -3.39
C LEU A 131 -7.80 1.78 -4.66
N GLN A 132 -6.57 2.26 -4.64
CA GLN A 132 -5.88 2.76 -5.83
C GLN A 132 -4.80 1.77 -6.23
N MET A 133 -4.71 1.47 -7.52
CA MET A 133 -3.63 0.65 -8.07
C MET A 133 -2.55 1.56 -8.63
N GLN A 134 -1.33 1.39 -8.14
CA GLN A 134 -0.15 2.05 -8.68
C GLN A 134 0.67 1.03 -9.47
N VAL A 135 0.69 1.18 -10.79
CA VAL A 135 1.52 0.34 -11.66
C VAL A 135 2.93 0.90 -11.68
N LEU A 136 3.84 0.23 -11.00
CA LEU A 136 5.27 0.52 -10.99
C LEU A 136 5.88 -0.08 -12.25
N HIS A 137 6.49 0.76 -13.09
CA HIS A 137 7.37 0.28 -14.14
C HIS A 137 8.80 0.30 -13.63
N SER A 138 9.67 -0.54 -14.20
CA SER A 138 11.09 -0.70 -13.84
C SER A 138 11.92 0.59 -13.73
N SER A 139 11.42 1.74 -14.19
CA SER A 139 12.05 3.06 -14.12
C SER A 139 11.58 3.96 -12.96
N PHE A 140 10.54 3.58 -12.21
CA PHE A 140 9.99 4.37 -11.10
C PHE A 140 10.26 3.65 -9.77
N GLN A 141 11.43 3.96 -9.18
CA GLN A 141 11.78 3.60 -7.80
C GLN A 141 11.65 4.77 -6.82
N LEU A 142 11.51 6.02 -7.31
CA LEU A 142 11.42 7.21 -6.45
C LEU A 142 10.07 7.92 -6.64
N LEU A 143 9.09 7.56 -5.83
CA LEU A 143 8.03 8.49 -5.43
C LEU A 143 7.46 8.02 -4.10
N VAL A 144 8.16 8.41 -3.04
CA VAL A 144 7.64 8.52 -1.67
C VAL A 144 7.53 10.00 -1.33
#